data_AF-A0A2E3IJE6-F1
#
_entry.id   AF-A0A2E3IJE6-F1
#
_cell.length_a   1.000
_cell.length_b   1.000
_cell.length_c   1.000
_cell.angle_alpha   90.00
_cell.angle_beta   90.00
_cell.angle_gamma   90.00
#
_symmetry.space_group_name_H-M   'P 1'
#
loop_
_entity.id
_entity.type
_entity.pdbx_description
1 polymer ?
#
loop_
_entity_poly.entity_id
_entity_poly.type
_entity_poly.pdbx_seq_one_letter_code
_entity_poly.pdbx_strand_id
1 'polypeptide(L)'
;MKPLILIATLLLFFFLCGCQKNPGMDHNTESTPKNGREEKKTPQNKPPYIGHTLSEAKKLATQQGFTIRVMRMNGEELVGTTDFVPTRIDVAVENDIVVPW
;
A
#
# COMPACT_ATOMS: atom_id res chain seq x y z
N MET A 1 -1.03 -41.80 -27.57
CA MET A 1 -0.70 -42.43 -26.27
C MET A 1 0.80 -42.35 -26.07
N LYS A 2 1.24 -42.05 -24.83
CA LYS A 2 2.58 -41.70 -24.33
C LYS A 2 2.97 -40.20 -24.33
N PRO A 3 2.42 -39.42 -23.38
CA PRO A 3 3.06 -38.22 -22.86
C PRO A 3 3.41 -38.46 -21.39
N LEU A 4 4.57 -38.99 -21.07
CA LEU A 4 5.05 -39.08 -19.69
C LEU A 4 6.51 -39.56 -19.76
N ILE A 5 7.35 -39.13 -18.83
CA ILE A 5 8.78 -39.48 -18.70
C ILE A 5 9.71 -38.59 -19.54
N LEU A 6 9.85 -37.29 -19.19
CA LEU A 6 11.13 -36.57 -19.42
C LEU A 6 11.26 -35.19 -18.74
N ILE A 7 10.50 -34.89 -17.69
CA ILE A 7 10.68 -33.65 -16.90
C ILE A 7 10.63 -33.96 -15.40
N ALA A 8 11.39 -34.97 -14.99
CA ALA A 8 11.50 -35.41 -13.59
C ALA A 8 12.93 -35.31 -13.04
N THR A 9 13.78 -34.47 -13.62
CA THR A 9 15.22 -34.37 -13.27
C THR A 9 15.68 -32.96 -12.89
N LEU A 10 14.76 -32.01 -12.67
CA LEU A 10 15.12 -30.66 -12.20
C LEU A 10 14.69 -30.41 -10.74
N LEU A 11 14.86 -31.42 -9.89
CA LEU A 11 14.53 -31.37 -8.45
C LEU A 11 15.70 -31.90 -7.58
N LEU A 12 16.96 -31.61 -7.96
CA LEU A 12 18.11 -32.10 -7.20
C LEU A 12 19.35 -31.19 -7.22
N PHE A 13 19.17 -29.87 -7.12
CA PHE A 13 20.26 -28.97 -6.75
C PHE A 13 19.73 -27.93 -5.78
N PHE A 14 20.50 -27.66 -4.72
CA PHE A 14 20.21 -26.78 -3.56
C PHE A 14 19.59 -27.43 -2.31
N PHE A 15 20.00 -28.65 -2.00
CA PHE A 15 20.22 -29.04 -0.60
C PHE A 15 21.72 -28.93 -0.30
N LEU A 16 22.06 -28.40 0.88
CA LEU A 16 23.39 -28.30 1.54
C LEU A 16 24.04 -26.89 1.58
N CYS A 17 23.67 -26.13 2.62
CA CYS A 17 24.55 -25.30 3.49
C CYS A 17 23.64 -24.28 4.20
N GLY A 18 23.51 -24.17 5.51
CA GLY A 18 24.08 -24.83 6.66
C GLY A 18 23.51 -24.09 7.88
N CYS A 19 22.89 -24.80 8.83
CA CYS A 19 22.47 -24.21 10.08
C CYS A 19 23.71 -23.99 10.95
N GLN A 20 24.16 -22.74 11.12
CA GLN A 20 25.11 -22.40 12.18
C GLN A 20 24.34 -21.78 13.34
N LYS A 21 23.99 -22.63 14.31
CA LYS A 21 23.50 -22.22 15.62
C LYS A 21 24.69 -21.82 16.47
N ASN A 22 24.73 -20.58 16.95
CA ASN A 22 25.51 -20.22 18.14
C ASN A 22 24.67 -19.25 19.01
N PRO A 23 24.53 -19.54 20.31
CA PRO A 23 23.78 -18.71 21.25
C PRO A 23 24.68 -17.60 21.78
N GLY A 24 24.14 -16.40 21.90
CA GLY A 24 24.79 -15.26 22.53
C GLY A 24 23.72 -14.27 22.92
N MET A 25 23.34 -14.31 24.19
CA MET A 25 22.47 -13.33 24.83
C MET A 25 23.38 -12.40 25.63
N ASP A 26 23.46 -11.15 25.24
CA ASP A 26 24.03 -10.07 26.02
C ASP A 26 23.25 -8.77 25.77
N HIS A 27 22.79 -8.23 26.90
CA HIS A 27 22.16 -6.92 27.02
C HIS A 27 23.19 -5.82 26.77
N ASN A 28 22.83 -4.81 25.97
CA ASN A 28 22.84 -3.39 26.32
C ASN A 28 23.02 -2.46 25.10
N THR A 29 22.49 -1.25 25.26
CA THR A 29 23.01 0.02 24.72
C THR A 29 22.46 0.52 23.38
N GLU A 30 21.55 1.48 23.54
CA GLU A 30 21.32 2.67 22.72
C GLU A 30 22.53 3.18 21.92
N SER A 31 22.39 3.33 20.60
CA SER A 31 22.79 4.52 19.81
C SER A 31 22.60 4.30 18.29
N THR A 32 21.71 5.12 17.73
CA THR A 32 21.55 5.70 16.37
C THR A 32 22.60 5.39 15.28
N PRO A 33 22.33 5.55 13.96
CA PRO A 33 21.13 5.30 13.14
C PRO A 33 21.43 4.24 12.05
N LYS A 34 20.58 3.23 11.86
CA LYS A 34 20.66 2.42 10.64
C LYS A 34 19.98 3.18 9.50
N ASN A 35 20.84 3.67 8.60
CA ASN A 35 20.56 4.00 7.21
C ASN A 35 19.66 2.91 6.59
N GLY A 36 18.36 3.13 6.74
CA GLY A 36 17.31 2.25 6.25
C GLY A 36 17.15 2.54 4.77
N ARG A 37 17.85 1.72 3.98
CA ARG A 37 17.51 1.36 2.60
C ARG A 37 16.06 1.72 2.29
N GLU A 38 15.85 2.78 1.52
CA GLU A 38 14.54 3.07 0.91
C GLU A 38 14.13 1.82 0.15
N GLU A 39 13.25 1.03 0.77
CA GLU A 39 12.45 0.07 0.06
C GLU A 39 11.59 0.92 -0.88
N LYS A 40 12.00 1.00 -2.14
CA LYS A 40 11.19 1.56 -3.22
C LYS A 40 9.94 0.71 -3.33
N LYS A 41 8.94 0.99 -2.48
CA LYS A 41 7.58 0.48 -2.61
C LYS A 41 7.14 0.83 -4.01
N THR A 42 7.00 -0.19 -4.85
CA THR A 42 6.32 -0.10 -6.15
C THR A 42 5.03 0.69 -5.92
N PRO A 43 4.77 1.79 -6.67
CA PRO A 43 3.59 2.59 -6.43
C PRO A 43 2.38 1.70 -6.64
N GLN A 44 1.76 1.29 -5.52
CA GLN A 44 0.41 0.78 -5.50
C GLN A 44 -0.40 1.79 -6.29
N ASN A 45 -1.11 1.35 -7.34
CA ASN A 45 -1.78 2.23 -8.29
C ASN A 45 -2.78 3.11 -7.52
N LYS A 46 -2.31 4.29 -7.12
CA LYS A 46 -3.03 5.23 -6.27
C LYS A 46 -4.20 5.75 -7.09
N PRO A 47 -5.41 5.86 -6.52
CA PRO A 47 -6.51 6.45 -7.25
C PRO A 47 -6.09 7.82 -7.81
N PRO A 48 -6.44 8.15 -9.05
CA PRO A 48 -5.87 9.29 -9.78
C PRO A 48 -6.21 10.65 -9.17
N TYR A 49 -7.20 10.71 -8.27
CA TYR A 49 -7.63 11.93 -7.57
C TYR A 49 -6.88 12.20 -6.26
N ILE A 50 -6.10 11.24 -5.73
CA ILE A 50 -5.39 11.45 -4.45
C ILE A 50 -4.11 12.25 -4.69
N GLY A 51 -3.84 13.25 -3.84
CA GLY A 51 -2.68 14.14 -3.94
C GLY A 51 -2.94 15.39 -4.79
N HIS A 52 -4.15 15.52 -5.33
CA HIS A 52 -4.62 16.72 -6.02
C HIS A 52 -5.37 17.64 -5.06
N THR A 53 -5.53 18.90 -5.47
CA THR A 53 -6.44 19.82 -4.77
C THR A 53 -7.87 19.26 -4.79
N LEU A 54 -8.71 19.64 -3.82
CA LEU A 54 -10.10 19.17 -3.80
C LEU A 54 -10.85 19.51 -5.11
N SER A 55 -10.55 20.66 -5.71
CA SER A 55 -11.12 21.09 -6.99
C SER A 55 -10.72 20.18 -8.15
N GLU A 56 -9.43 19.87 -8.28
CA GLU A 56 -8.91 18.97 -9.32
C GLU A 56 -9.40 17.54 -9.12
N ALA A 57 -9.36 17.04 -7.89
CA ALA A 57 -9.83 15.72 -7.53
C ALA A 57 -11.31 15.52 -7.92
N LYS A 58 -12.17 16.52 -7.66
CA LYS A 58 -13.58 16.49 -8.08
C LYS A 58 -13.73 16.39 -9.60
N LYS A 59 -12.91 17.12 -10.37
CA LYS A 59 -12.91 17.04 -11.84
C LYS A 59 -12.50 15.66 -12.32
N LEU A 60 -11.40 15.11 -11.79
CA LEU A 60 -10.87 13.79 -12.14
C LEU A 60 -11.88 12.67 -11.80
N ALA A 61 -12.52 12.73 -10.64
CA ALA A 61 -13.55 11.76 -10.25
C ALA A 61 -14.78 11.85 -11.15
N THR A 62 -15.24 13.06 -11.46
CA THR A 62 -16.41 13.29 -12.33
C THR A 62 -16.18 12.75 -13.74
N GLN A 63 -14.97 12.92 -14.29
CA GLN A 63 -14.59 12.34 -15.59
C GLN A 63 -14.69 10.81 -15.62
N GLN A 64 -14.66 10.17 -14.45
CA GLN A 64 -14.77 8.72 -14.30
C GLN A 64 -16.15 8.27 -13.81
N GLY A 65 -17.13 9.18 -13.72
CA GLY A 65 -18.49 8.87 -13.27
C GLY A 65 -18.65 8.76 -11.74
N PHE A 66 -17.67 9.24 -10.98
CA PHE A 66 -17.71 9.27 -9.52
C PHE A 66 -17.91 10.68 -8.97
N THR A 67 -18.50 10.77 -7.77
CA THR A 67 -18.59 12.01 -6.99
C THR A 67 -17.76 11.89 -5.73
N ILE A 68 -16.99 12.93 -5.38
CA ILE A 68 -16.25 12.98 -4.12
C ILE A 68 -17.14 13.53 -2.99
N ARG A 69 -17.16 12.83 -1.86
CA ARG A 69 -17.67 13.31 -0.57
C ARG A 69 -16.50 13.45 0.39
N VAL A 70 -16.36 14.64 0.98
CA VAL A 70 -15.36 14.88 2.02
C VAL A 70 -15.95 14.43 3.34
N MET A 71 -15.28 13.50 4.00
CA MET A 71 -15.68 12.96 5.31
C MET A 71 -14.82 13.52 6.46
N ARG A 72 -13.65 14.11 6.16
CA ARG A 72 -12.77 14.79 7.13
C ARG A 72 -12.06 15.93 6.43
N MET A 73 -11.95 17.06 7.11
CA MET A 73 -11.26 18.24 6.63
C MET A 73 -10.30 18.74 7.71
N ASN A 74 -9.01 18.74 7.40
CA ASN A 74 -7.94 19.20 8.30
C ASN A 74 -8.02 18.52 9.68
N GLY A 75 -8.17 17.19 9.70
CA GLY A 75 -8.33 16.42 10.93
C GLY A 75 -9.73 16.44 11.59
N GLU A 76 -10.68 17.26 11.12
CA GLU A 76 -12.04 17.31 11.67
C GLU A 76 -13.00 16.41 10.89
N GLU A 77 -13.67 15.48 11.59
CA GLU A 77 -14.72 14.62 11.03
C GLU A 77 -15.95 15.45 10.62
N LEU A 78 -16.50 15.16 9.44
CA LEU A 78 -17.71 15.79 8.93
C LEU A 78 -18.90 14.86 9.07
N VAL A 79 -20.07 15.46 9.35
CA VAL A 79 -21.31 14.70 9.47
C VAL A 79 -21.69 14.11 8.11
N GLY A 80 -21.96 12.81 8.10
CA GLY A 80 -22.38 12.07 6.91
C GLY A 80 -23.35 10.96 7.24
N THR A 81 -23.81 10.29 6.20
CA THR A 81 -24.74 9.15 6.26
C THR A 81 -23.98 7.85 6.01
N THR A 82 -24.43 6.76 6.66
CA THR A 82 -23.86 5.39 6.54
C THR A 82 -24.42 4.62 5.35
N ASP A 83 -25.17 5.27 4.45
CA ASP A 83 -25.70 4.66 3.23
C ASP A 83 -24.58 4.35 2.23
N PHE A 84 -24.73 3.23 1.52
CA PHE A 84 -23.82 2.86 0.45
C PHE A 84 -24.30 3.44 -0.89
N VAL A 85 -23.47 4.28 -1.49
CA VAL A 85 -23.70 4.82 -2.85
C VAL A 85 -22.50 4.43 -3.71
N PRO A 86 -22.66 3.50 -4.68
CA PRO A 86 -21.55 2.93 -5.45
C PRO A 86 -20.73 3.96 -6.23
N THR A 87 -21.34 5.09 -6.60
CA THR A 87 -20.73 6.17 -7.38
C THR A 87 -20.16 7.29 -6.52
N ARG A 88 -20.13 7.12 -5.19
CA ARG A 88 -19.60 8.11 -4.25
C ARG A 88 -18.31 7.60 -3.61
N ILE A 89 -17.30 8.45 -3.64
CA ILE A 89 -15.98 8.20 -3.06
C ILE A 89 -15.85 9.08 -1.83
N ASP A 90 -15.62 8.46 -0.69
CA ASP A 90 -15.31 9.16 0.56
C ASP A 90 -13.81 9.45 0.63
N VAL A 91 -13.45 10.69 0.95
CA VAL A 91 -12.05 11.13 1.07
C VAL A 91 -11.85 12.00 2.31
N ALA A 92 -10.60 12.09 2.74
CA ALA A 92 -10.14 13.15 3.65
C ALA A 92 -9.42 14.25 2.85
N VAL A 93 -9.44 15.48 3.37
CA VAL A 93 -8.76 16.63 2.78
C VAL A 93 -7.87 17.27 3.83
N GLU A 94 -6.59 17.43 3.51
CA GLU A 94 -5.58 18.03 4.38
C GLU A 94 -4.87 19.15 3.62
N ASN A 95 -4.97 20.39 4.10
CA ASN A 95 -4.40 21.57 3.45
C ASN A 95 -4.81 21.67 1.96
N ASP A 96 -6.11 21.50 1.68
CA ASP A 96 -6.72 21.43 0.34
C ASP A 96 -6.31 20.22 -0.52
N ILE A 97 -5.42 19.34 -0.04
CA ILE A 97 -4.99 18.15 -0.76
C ILE A 97 -5.82 16.92 -0.34
N VAL A 98 -6.34 16.21 -1.33
CA VAL A 98 -7.07 14.96 -1.10
C VAL A 98 -6.11 13.85 -0.67
N VAL A 99 -6.43 13.20 0.44
CA VAL A 99 -5.74 12.03 0.97
C VAL A 99 -6.71 10.84 1.13
N PRO A 100 -6.22 9.59 1.23
CA PRO A 100 -7.09 8.45 1.49
C PRO A 100 -7.89 8.64 2.80
N TRP A 101 -9.15 8.19 2.81
CA TRP A 101 -10.04 8.24 3.97
C TRP A 101 -9.55 7.38 5.15
#